data_AF-A0AAQ6APJ7-F1
#
_entry.id   AF-A0AAQ6APJ7-F1
#
_cell.length_a   1.000
_cell.length_b   1.000
_cell.length_c   1.000
_cell.angle_alpha   90.00
_cell.angle_beta   90.00
_cell.angle_gamma   90.00
#
_symmetry.space_group_name_H-M   'P 1'
#
loop_
_entity.id
_entity.type
_entity.pdbx_description
1 polymer ?
#
loop_
_entity_poly.entity_id
_entity_poly.type
_entity_poly.pdbx_seq_one_letter_code
_entity_poly.pdbx_strand_id
1 'polypeptide(L)'
;MQLLGTLPSALWSTSPTDIGLIKDQDPIKVKLVKSDRPKLKQYPLTQETQEGIGPVIKDMLEAGILRKTDTPICKTPIFPVKKANGKWRMVQDLRAVNAIVEPEPVEVANPHTLLSSIGSLDKWFSVVVLSNALFSVPLDRESQDLFAFQYNGQMYTYTRLPQGFTNSPTLYSQALRASMTRCSPLINGQYLLYVDDILITGHTKHYGERNTLTVLRHLYAEGHKVFKTRIQLCQPEVVYLGHILSQNGHFEYSST
;
A
#
# COMPACT_ATOMS: atom_id res chain seq x y z
N MET A 1 -3.08 -10.09 -22.64
CA MET A 1 -3.17 -11.16 -21.61
C MET A 1 -2.01 -12.15 -21.66
N GLN A 2 -1.49 -12.53 -22.84
CA GLN A 2 -0.40 -13.51 -22.96
C GLN A 2 0.89 -13.08 -22.24
N LEU A 3 1.22 -11.78 -22.24
CA LEU A 3 2.41 -11.23 -21.57
C LEU A 3 2.44 -11.52 -20.06
N LEU A 4 1.35 -11.24 -19.35
CA LEU A 4 1.25 -11.45 -17.90
C LEU A 4 1.22 -12.94 -17.51
N GLY A 5 0.87 -13.82 -18.45
CA GLY A 5 0.88 -15.27 -18.24
C GLY A 5 2.29 -15.86 -18.07
N THR A 6 3.33 -15.11 -18.45
CA THR A 6 4.74 -15.51 -18.26
C THR A 6 5.28 -15.23 -16.86
N LEU A 7 4.52 -14.53 -16.01
CA LEU A 7 4.91 -14.17 -14.65
C LEU A 7 4.36 -15.20 -13.65
N PRO A 8 5.08 -15.47 -12.55
CA PRO A 8 4.61 -16.36 -11.49
C PRO A 8 3.24 -15.94 -10.95
N SER A 9 2.33 -16.91 -10.80
CA SER A 9 0.97 -16.65 -10.30
C SER A 9 0.96 -16.02 -8.89
N ALA A 10 1.98 -16.33 -8.09
CA ALA A 10 2.16 -15.83 -6.73
C ALA A 10 2.40 -14.31 -6.65
N LEU A 11 2.76 -13.63 -7.74
CA LEU A 11 2.83 -12.15 -7.78
C LEU A 11 1.44 -11.51 -7.60
N TRP A 12 0.40 -12.18 -8.08
CA TRP A 12 -0.94 -11.63 -8.10
C TRP A 12 -1.60 -11.80 -6.74
N SER A 13 -2.11 -10.70 -6.20
CA SER A 13 -2.92 -10.73 -4.98
C SER A 13 -4.26 -11.40 -5.26
N THR A 14 -4.58 -12.42 -4.48
CA THR A 14 -5.80 -13.23 -4.59
C THR A 14 -6.91 -12.78 -3.63
N SER A 15 -6.55 -12.06 -2.56
CA SER A 15 -7.49 -11.51 -1.57
C SER A 15 -6.96 -10.19 -0.99
N PRO A 16 -7.78 -9.40 -0.28
CA PRO A 16 -7.32 -8.21 0.44
C PRO A 16 -6.28 -8.49 1.55
N THR A 17 -6.12 -9.74 1.97
CA THR A 17 -5.15 -10.16 2.99
C THR A 17 -4.02 -11.00 2.43
N ASP A 18 -4.02 -11.30 1.13
CA ASP A 18 -2.88 -11.85 0.39
C ASP A 18 -1.86 -10.72 0.15
N ILE A 19 -1.09 -10.46 1.21
CA ILE A 19 -0.13 -9.38 1.32
C ILE A 19 1.29 -9.86 0.99
N GLY A 20 2.10 -8.92 0.52
CA GLY A 20 3.52 -9.14 0.32
C GLY A 20 4.32 -9.04 1.62
N LEU A 21 5.62 -9.33 1.53
CA LEU A 21 6.62 -8.98 2.53
C LEU A 21 7.84 -8.45 1.79
N ILE A 22 8.12 -7.15 1.91
CA ILE A 22 9.27 -6.54 1.24
C ILE A 22 10.54 -7.16 1.80
N LYS A 23 11.38 -7.71 0.92
CA LYS A 23 12.66 -8.28 1.30
C LYS A 23 13.63 -7.21 1.77
N ASP A 24 14.47 -7.58 2.74
CA ASP A 24 15.50 -6.74 3.33
C ASP A 24 14.97 -5.42 3.91
N GLN A 25 13.67 -5.37 4.23
CA GLN A 25 13.06 -4.27 4.95
C GLN A 25 13.08 -4.56 6.45
N ASP A 26 13.93 -3.83 7.16
CA ASP A 26 13.96 -3.90 8.62
C ASP A 26 12.60 -3.51 9.23
N PRO A 27 12.15 -4.18 10.30
CA PRO A 27 10.95 -3.80 11.03
C PRO A 27 11.01 -2.34 11.50
N ILE A 28 9.95 -1.60 11.21
CA ILE A 28 9.88 -0.18 11.53
C ILE A 28 9.70 0.00 13.04
N LYS A 29 10.65 0.71 13.66
CA LYS A 29 10.54 1.20 15.03
C LYS A 29 9.93 2.59 15.04
N VAL A 30 8.80 2.74 15.70
CA VAL A 30 8.08 4.01 15.81
C VAL A 30 8.67 4.83 16.96
N LYS A 31 9.12 6.05 16.63
CA LYS A 31 9.65 6.99 17.61
C LYS A 31 8.53 7.81 18.22
N LEU A 32 8.60 8.01 19.54
CA LEU A 32 7.59 8.76 20.30
C LEU A 32 8.21 10.07 20.81
N VAL A 33 7.48 11.16 20.64
CA VAL A 33 7.87 12.51 21.11
C VAL A 33 7.18 12.91 22.41
N LYS A 34 6.18 12.16 22.84
CA LYS A 34 5.44 12.37 24.09
C LYS A 34 5.40 11.12 24.94
N SER A 35 5.31 11.31 26.26
CA SER A 35 5.13 10.23 27.23
C SER A 35 3.69 9.72 27.32
N ASP A 36 2.71 10.45 26.78
CA ASP A 36 1.31 10.05 26.75
C ASP A 36 1.10 8.69 26.09
N ARG A 37 0.19 7.88 26.66
CA ARG A 37 -0.18 6.54 26.19
C ARG A 37 -1.70 6.40 26.15
N PRO A 38 -2.38 6.91 25.10
CA PRO A 38 -3.83 6.98 25.06
C PRO A 38 -4.46 5.59 25.19
N LYS A 39 -5.43 5.45 26.10
CA LYS A 39 -6.25 4.24 26.29
C LYS A 39 -7.74 4.59 26.14
N LEU A 40 -8.15 4.87 24.92
CA LEU A 40 -9.50 5.28 24.57
C LEU A 40 -10.47 4.08 24.61
N LYS A 41 -11.74 4.36 24.93
CA LYS A 41 -12.81 3.36 24.91
C LYS A 41 -13.24 3.05 23.47
N GLN A 42 -13.57 1.79 23.22
CA GLN A 42 -14.17 1.36 21.96
C GLN A 42 -15.54 2.04 21.78
N TYR A 43 -15.81 2.58 20.58
CA TYR A 43 -17.13 3.09 20.23
C TYR A 43 -18.16 1.95 20.25
N PRO A 44 -19.43 2.21 20.62
CA PRO A 44 -20.48 1.22 20.50
C PRO A 44 -20.57 0.69 19.06
N LEU A 45 -20.49 -0.62 18.91
CA LEU A 45 -20.65 -1.30 17.61
C LEU A 45 -22.00 -1.99 17.59
N THR A 46 -22.81 -1.74 16.55
CA THR A 46 -24.06 -2.47 16.33
C THR A 46 -23.78 -3.95 16.05
N GLN A 47 -24.77 -4.81 16.23
CA GLN A 47 -24.63 -6.24 15.93
C GLN A 47 -24.20 -6.47 14.47
N GLU A 48 -24.83 -5.78 13.51
CA GLU A 48 -24.44 -5.85 12.08
C GLU A 48 -22.95 -5.49 11.88
N THR A 49 -22.49 -4.44 12.56
CA THR A 49 -21.10 -3.98 12.46
C THR A 49 -20.13 -5.00 13.06
N GLN A 50 -20.50 -5.60 14.19
CA GLN A 50 -19.69 -6.63 14.84
C GLN A 50 -19.58 -7.87 13.95
N GLU A 51 -20.70 -8.39 13.47
CA GLU A 51 -20.74 -9.56 12.58
C GLU A 51 -20.04 -9.29 11.26
N GLY A 52 -20.19 -8.08 10.71
CA GLY A 52 -19.58 -7.67 9.45
C GLY A 52 -18.06 -7.58 9.49
N ILE A 53 -17.47 -7.09 10.58
CA ILE A 53 -16.01 -6.96 10.71
C ILE A 53 -15.32 -8.22 11.24
N GLY A 54 -16.05 -9.15 11.85
CA GLY A 54 -15.51 -10.40 12.38
C GLY A 54 -14.66 -11.18 11.35
N PRO A 55 -15.16 -11.46 10.14
CA PRO A 55 -14.38 -12.10 9.08
C PRO A 55 -13.14 -11.31 8.68
N VAL A 56 -13.22 -9.97 8.60
CA VAL A 56 -12.07 -9.13 8.24
C VAL A 56 -10.95 -9.26 9.28
N ILE A 57 -11.28 -9.22 10.56
CA ILE A 57 -10.30 -9.39 11.65
C ILE A 57 -9.71 -10.80 11.61
N LYS A 58 -10.55 -11.82 11.39
CA LYS A 58 -10.10 -13.22 11.25
C LYS A 58 -9.11 -13.37 10.10
N ASP A 59 -9.44 -12.88 8.91
CA ASP A 59 -8.57 -12.96 7.73
C ASP A 59 -7.24 -12.23 7.97
N MET A 60 -7.27 -11.08 8.67
CA MET A 60 -6.06 -10.34 9.02
C MET A 60 -5.20 -11.04 10.08
N LEU A 61 -5.80 -11.82 10.99
CA LEU A 61 -5.08 -12.67 11.94
C LEU A 61 -4.41 -13.84 11.23
N GLU A 62 -5.13 -14.52 10.33
CA GLU A 62 -4.61 -15.65 9.54
C GLU A 62 -3.47 -15.21 8.62
N ALA A 63 -3.56 -14.02 8.02
CA ALA A 63 -2.47 -13.41 7.25
C ALA A 63 -1.32 -12.87 8.11
N GLY A 64 -1.43 -12.94 9.45
CA GLY A 64 -0.43 -12.44 10.38
C GLY A 64 -0.25 -10.93 10.35
N ILE A 65 -1.21 -10.16 9.84
CA ILE A 65 -1.26 -8.69 9.87
C ILE A 65 -1.61 -8.21 11.28
N LEU A 66 -2.47 -8.97 11.96
CA LEU A 66 -2.84 -8.76 13.34
C LEU A 66 -2.28 -9.87 14.22
N ARG A 67 -2.10 -9.56 15.50
CA ARG A 67 -1.91 -10.54 16.57
C ARG A 67 -2.74 -10.17 17.79
N LYS A 68 -2.99 -11.14 18.67
CA LYS A 68 -3.50 -10.87 20.02
C LYS A 68 -2.39 -10.19 20.85
N THR A 69 -2.81 -9.35 21.79
CA THR A 69 -1.92 -8.73 22.77
C THR A 69 -2.63 -8.55 24.09
N ASP A 70 -1.95 -8.83 25.20
CA ASP A 70 -2.48 -8.62 26.55
C ASP A 70 -1.83 -7.40 27.24
N THR A 71 -0.81 -6.81 26.61
CA THR A 71 -0.01 -5.69 27.13
C THR A 71 -0.02 -4.51 26.16
N PRO A 72 -1.19 -3.93 25.83
CA PRO A 72 -1.26 -2.79 24.92
C PRO A 72 -0.62 -1.55 25.54
N ILE A 73 0.30 -0.92 24.81
CA ILE A 73 0.91 0.36 25.20
C ILE A 73 -0.14 1.47 25.02
N CYS A 74 -0.76 1.53 23.84
CA CYS A 74 -1.89 2.41 23.55
C CYS A 74 -3.11 1.55 23.20
N LYS A 75 -4.30 2.12 23.36
CA LYS A 75 -5.56 1.53 22.88
C LYS A 75 -6.40 2.60 22.22
N THR A 76 -6.78 2.40 20.97
CA THR A 76 -7.68 3.29 20.24
C THR A 76 -8.86 2.54 19.61
N PRO A 77 -10.02 3.21 19.43
CA PRO A 77 -11.20 2.54 18.94
C PRO A 77 -11.08 2.23 17.45
N ILE A 78 -11.79 1.18 17.02
CA ILE A 78 -12.10 0.95 15.61
C ILE A 78 -13.48 1.53 15.26
N PHE A 79 -13.62 1.93 14.01
CA PHE A 79 -14.86 2.34 13.38
C PHE A 79 -14.98 1.59 12.04
N PRO A 80 -15.59 0.39 12.03
CA PRO A 80 -15.78 -0.35 10.79
C PRO A 80 -16.68 0.40 9.80
N VAL A 81 -16.32 0.36 8.52
CA VAL A 81 -17.05 1.04 7.44
C VAL A 81 -17.47 0.00 6.40
N LYS A 82 -18.74 0.05 5.98
CA LYS A 82 -19.24 -0.73 4.86
C LYS A 82 -18.97 0.03 3.57
N LYS A 83 -18.19 -0.56 2.66
CA LYS A 83 -17.94 0.00 1.32
C LYS A 83 -19.20 -0.08 0.45
N ALA A 84 -19.25 0.73 -0.61
CA ALA A 84 -20.34 0.69 -1.59
C ALA A 84 -20.54 -0.68 -2.23
N ASN A 85 -19.49 -1.50 -2.33
CA ASN A 85 -19.55 -2.88 -2.81
C ASN A 85 -20.01 -3.89 -1.74
N GLY A 86 -20.53 -3.43 -0.60
CA GLY A 86 -21.02 -4.25 0.51
C GLY A 86 -19.93 -4.83 1.42
N LYS A 87 -18.65 -4.74 1.06
CA LYS A 87 -17.54 -5.28 1.87
C LYS A 87 -17.25 -4.40 3.08
N TRP A 88 -16.98 -5.01 4.22
CA TRP A 88 -16.54 -4.32 5.42
C TRP A 88 -15.06 -3.97 5.38
N ARG A 89 -14.70 -2.84 5.98
CA ARG A 89 -13.33 -2.38 6.18
C ARG A 89 -13.15 -1.94 7.63
N MET A 90 -12.09 -2.41 8.27
CA MET A 90 -11.71 -1.89 9.58
C MET A 90 -11.00 -0.56 9.38
N VAL A 91 -11.46 0.48 10.08
CA VAL A 91 -10.72 1.75 10.24
C VAL A 91 -10.43 1.90 11.72
N GLN A 92 -9.18 2.18 12.07
CA GLN A 92 -8.82 2.49 13.45
C GLN A 92 -8.62 4.00 13.59
N ASP A 93 -9.18 4.59 14.64
CA ASP A 93 -8.97 5.99 14.93
C ASP A 93 -7.60 6.19 15.59
N LEU A 94 -6.59 6.41 14.76
CA LEU A 94 -5.21 6.59 15.19
C LEU A 94 -4.86 8.05 15.51
N ARG A 95 -5.83 9.00 15.55
CA ARG A 95 -5.54 10.42 15.79
C ARG A 95 -4.77 10.66 17.09
N ALA A 96 -5.16 10.00 18.18
CA ALA A 96 -4.48 10.11 19.47
C ALA A 96 -3.06 9.51 19.46
N VAL A 97 -2.85 8.43 18.69
CA VAL A 97 -1.51 7.83 18.50
C VAL A 97 -0.64 8.73 17.62
N ASN A 98 -1.19 9.26 16.53
CA ASN A 98 -0.48 10.17 15.62
C ASN A 98 0.00 11.44 16.36
N ALA A 99 -0.73 11.90 17.39
CA ALA A 99 -0.36 13.09 18.17
C ALA A 99 0.85 12.92 19.11
N ILE A 100 1.32 11.69 19.32
CA ILE A 100 2.43 11.36 20.24
C ILE A 100 3.67 10.79 19.53
N VAL A 101 3.58 10.57 18.21
CA VAL A 101 4.64 10.01 17.37
C VAL A 101 5.47 11.12 16.74
N GLU A 102 6.76 10.89 16.57
CA GLU A 102 7.64 11.76 15.79
C GLU A 102 7.21 11.75 14.31
N PRO A 103 6.89 12.90 13.69
CA PRO A 103 6.56 12.95 12.27
C PRO A 103 7.76 12.54 11.42
N GLU A 104 7.55 11.67 10.43
CA GLU A 104 8.57 11.41 9.42
C GLU A 104 8.58 12.54 8.37
N PRO A 105 9.76 12.97 7.87
CA PRO A 105 9.84 13.92 6.78
C PRO A 105 9.04 13.45 5.58
N VAL A 106 8.13 14.28 5.07
CA VAL A 106 7.29 13.91 3.92
C VAL A 106 8.17 13.76 2.67
N GLU A 107 8.34 12.54 2.21
CA GLU A 107 9.08 12.24 0.98
C GLU A 107 8.17 11.84 -0.20
N VAL A 108 6.85 11.90 -0.06
CA VAL A 108 5.95 11.55 -1.17
C VAL A 108 6.09 12.61 -2.26
N ALA A 109 6.41 12.17 -3.48
CA ALA A 109 6.60 13.08 -4.60
C ALA A 109 5.29 13.81 -4.91
N ASN A 110 5.37 15.11 -5.21
CA ASN A 110 4.21 15.85 -5.67
C ASN A 110 3.72 15.26 -7.01
N PRO A 111 2.43 14.91 -7.17
CA PRO A 111 1.90 14.34 -8.41
C PRO A 111 2.22 15.16 -9.65
N HIS A 112 2.14 16.50 -9.59
CA HIS A 112 2.44 17.36 -10.73
C HIS A 112 3.91 17.29 -11.13
N THR A 113 4.82 17.31 -10.15
CA THR A 113 6.26 17.16 -10.41
C THR A 113 6.57 15.78 -10.99
N LEU A 114 5.91 14.73 -10.48
CA LEU A 114 6.07 13.38 -10.99
C LEU A 114 5.60 13.28 -12.44
N LEU A 115 4.42 13.80 -12.75
CA LEU A 115 3.86 13.80 -14.11
C LEU A 115 4.71 14.62 -15.09
N SER A 116 5.29 15.75 -14.66
CA SER A 116 6.20 16.54 -15.50
C SER A 116 7.52 15.84 -15.85
N SER A 117 7.89 14.77 -15.13
CA SER A 117 9.10 14.00 -15.42
C SER A 117 8.93 12.98 -16.55
N ILE A 118 7.70 12.78 -17.03
CA ILE A 118 7.42 11.90 -18.17
C ILE A 118 8.05 12.50 -19.42
N GLY A 119 8.91 11.73 -20.08
CA GLY A 119 9.64 12.20 -21.24
C GLY A 119 8.73 12.36 -22.46
N SER A 120 9.02 13.34 -23.32
CA SER A 120 8.26 13.52 -24.57
C SER A 120 8.34 12.31 -25.51
N LEU A 121 9.38 11.47 -25.35
CA LEU A 121 9.58 10.22 -26.08
C LEU A 121 8.81 9.03 -25.48
N ASP A 122 8.29 9.13 -24.26
CA ASP A 122 7.48 8.09 -23.64
C ASP A 122 6.09 8.05 -24.30
N LYS A 123 5.78 6.97 -25.01
CA LYS A 123 4.53 6.82 -25.79
C LYS A 123 3.66 5.65 -25.36
N TRP A 124 4.22 4.72 -24.58
CA TRP A 124 3.54 3.51 -24.14
C TRP A 124 3.65 3.38 -22.64
N PHE A 125 2.52 3.13 -21.99
CA PHE A 125 2.39 3.22 -20.55
C PHE A 125 1.79 1.94 -19.98
N SER A 126 2.30 1.51 -18.84
CA SER A 126 1.63 0.57 -17.95
C SER A 126 1.45 1.19 -16.58
N VAL A 127 0.27 0.97 -15.98
CA VAL A 127 0.00 1.33 -14.59
C VAL A 127 -0.14 0.05 -13.79
N VAL A 128 0.64 -0.07 -12.73
CA VAL A 128 0.66 -1.20 -11.81
C VAL A 128 0.29 -0.71 -10.42
N VAL A 129 -0.68 -1.37 -9.78
CA VAL A 129 -1.15 -1.02 -8.43
C VAL A 129 -0.75 -2.14 -7.47
N LEU A 130 0.01 -1.80 -6.42
CA LEU A 130 0.44 -2.73 -5.39
C LEU A 130 -0.70 -3.04 -4.40
N SER A 131 -0.80 -4.30 -3.96
CA SER A 131 -1.91 -4.77 -3.13
C SER A 131 -1.66 -4.53 -1.65
N ASN A 132 -2.56 -3.77 -1.01
CA ASN A 132 -2.56 -3.47 0.44
C ASN A 132 -1.16 -3.15 0.96
N ALA A 133 -0.49 -2.25 0.25
CA ALA A 133 0.95 -2.18 0.22
C ALA A 133 1.59 -1.83 1.58
N LEU A 134 0.90 -1.06 2.43
CA LEU A 134 1.34 -0.77 3.80
C LEU A 134 1.60 -2.05 4.61
N PHE A 135 0.78 -3.09 4.44
CA PHE A 135 0.92 -4.34 5.19
C PHE A 135 2.14 -5.17 4.75
N SER A 136 2.82 -4.79 3.68
CA SER A 136 4.08 -5.43 3.27
C SER A 136 5.29 -5.00 4.10
N VAL A 137 5.14 -3.95 4.93
CA VAL A 137 6.22 -3.42 5.79
C VAL A 137 6.02 -3.89 7.23
N PRO A 138 6.97 -4.65 7.82
CA PRO A 138 6.89 -5.10 9.21
C PRO A 138 7.02 -3.94 10.21
N LEU A 139 6.34 -4.07 11.35
CA LEU A 139 6.57 -3.26 12.54
C LEU A 139 7.50 -3.99 13.51
N ASP A 140 8.42 -3.24 14.11
CA ASP A 140 9.23 -3.72 15.23
C ASP A 140 8.33 -4.13 16.41
N ARG A 141 8.72 -5.20 17.12
CA ARG A 141 7.90 -5.79 18.18
C ARG A 141 7.51 -4.79 19.28
N GLU A 142 8.40 -3.89 19.66
CA GLU A 142 8.13 -2.88 20.70
C GLU A 142 7.14 -1.81 20.23
N SER A 143 7.07 -1.58 18.92
CA SER A 143 6.19 -0.57 18.31
C SER A 143 4.79 -1.12 18.02
N GLN A 144 4.64 -2.44 17.92
CA GLN A 144 3.35 -3.07 17.60
C GLN A 144 2.27 -2.69 18.62
N ASP A 145 2.56 -2.72 19.92
CA ASP A 145 1.56 -2.47 20.96
C ASP A 145 1.11 -0.99 21.06
N LEU A 146 1.65 -0.09 20.23
CA LEU A 146 1.15 1.28 20.04
C LEU A 146 -0.16 1.33 19.24
N PHE A 147 -0.46 0.30 18.47
CA PHE A 147 -1.59 0.28 17.53
C PHE A 147 -2.71 -0.63 17.98
N ALA A 148 -2.80 -0.93 19.28
CA ALA A 148 -3.77 -1.90 19.76
C ALA A 148 -5.21 -1.34 19.75
N PHE A 149 -6.17 -2.25 19.55
CA PHE A 149 -7.59 -1.99 19.61
C PHE A 149 -8.32 -3.17 20.25
N GLN A 150 -9.60 -2.97 20.60
CA GLN A 150 -10.43 -3.98 21.23
C GLN A 150 -11.58 -4.40 20.30
N TYR A 151 -11.82 -5.70 20.19
CA TYR A 151 -12.97 -6.25 19.49
C TYR A 151 -13.49 -7.50 20.24
N ASN A 152 -14.79 -7.54 20.53
CA ASN A 152 -15.46 -8.61 21.28
C ASN A 152 -14.72 -9.00 22.59
N GLY A 153 -14.27 -8.00 23.35
CA GLY A 153 -13.58 -8.20 24.63
C GLY A 153 -12.10 -8.62 24.51
N GLN A 154 -11.62 -8.95 23.31
CA GLN A 154 -10.23 -9.30 23.07
C GLN A 154 -9.45 -8.09 22.53
N MET A 155 -8.20 -7.96 22.99
CA MET A 155 -7.24 -6.97 22.49
C MET A 155 -6.42 -7.55 21.33
N TYR A 156 -6.27 -6.75 20.29
CA TYR A 156 -5.49 -7.05 19.09
C TYR A 156 -4.56 -5.88 18.78
N THR A 157 -3.47 -6.16 18.07
CA THR A 157 -2.61 -5.13 17.51
C THR A 157 -2.03 -5.53 16.16
N TYR A 158 -1.46 -4.57 15.44
CA TYR A 158 -0.82 -4.79 14.15
C TYR A 158 0.62 -5.28 14.28
N THR A 159 1.02 -6.16 13.37
CA THR A 159 2.42 -6.60 13.15
C THR A 159 3.06 -5.90 11.95
N ARG A 160 2.26 -5.17 11.16
CA ARG A 160 2.61 -4.46 9.92
C ARG A 160 2.19 -3.00 10.03
N LEU A 161 2.68 -2.12 9.15
CA LEU A 161 2.25 -0.71 9.16
C LEU A 161 0.71 -0.60 9.02
N PRO A 162 0.01 0.00 9.99
CA PRO A 162 -1.45 0.09 9.94
C PRO A 162 -1.92 1.22 9.02
N GLN A 163 -3.13 1.05 8.51
CA GLN A 163 -3.84 2.12 7.82
C GLN A 163 -4.28 3.19 8.83
N GLY A 164 -4.12 4.47 8.48
CA GLY A 164 -4.49 5.61 9.34
C GLY A 164 -3.35 6.12 10.26
N PHE A 165 -2.22 5.42 10.32
CA PHE A 165 -1.01 5.94 10.96
C PHE A 165 -0.35 6.98 10.05
N THR A 166 -0.03 8.15 10.62
CA THR A 166 0.36 9.33 9.85
C THR A 166 1.65 9.12 9.04
N ASN A 167 2.60 8.33 9.56
CA ASN A 167 3.87 8.08 8.87
C ASN A 167 3.81 6.88 7.91
N SER A 168 2.72 6.08 7.91
CA SER A 168 2.62 4.87 7.07
C SER A 168 2.90 5.15 5.59
N PRO A 169 2.34 6.20 4.94
CA PRO A 169 2.61 6.49 3.54
C PRO A 169 4.09 6.81 3.26
N THR A 170 4.72 7.61 4.12
CA THR A 170 6.14 7.98 3.99
C THR A 170 7.04 6.76 4.16
N LEU A 171 6.87 6.01 5.25
CA LEU A 171 7.67 4.83 5.57
C LEU A 171 7.52 3.75 4.48
N TYR A 172 6.31 3.56 3.98
CA TYR A 172 6.08 2.67 2.85
C TYR A 172 6.76 3.16 1.57
N SER A 173 6.68 4.45 1.27
CA SER A 173 7.32 5.03 0.08
C SER A 173 8.86 4.89 0.13
N GLN A 174 9.47 5.06 1.31
CA GLN A 174 10.89 4.81 1.54
C GLN A 174 11.24 3.33 1.33
N ALA A 175 10.47 2.41 1.90
CA ALA A 175 10.66 0.96 1.74
C ALA A 175 10.54 0.54 0.26
N LEU A 176 9.51 1.03 -0.45
CA LEU A 176 9.33 0.75 -1.87
C LEU A 176 10.49 1.30 -2.70
N ARG A 177 10.93 2.55 -2.46
CA ARG A 177 12.09 3.13 -3.15
C ARG A 177 13.34 2.29 -2.93
N ALA A 178 13.64 1.95 -1.67
CA ALA A 178 14.79 1.12 -1.32
C ALA A 178 14.74 -0.27 -1.97
N SER A 179 13.54 -0.85 -2.12
CA SER A 179 13.35 -2.09 -2.86
C SER A 179 13.57 -1.91 -4.36
N MET A 180 13.11 -0.79 -4.93
CA MET A 180 13.20 -0.50 -6.36
C MET A 180 14.59 -0.06 -6.83
N THR A 181 15.50 0.41 -5.95
CA THR A 181 16.89 0.73 -6.35
C THR A 181 17.66 -0.48 -6.89
N ARG A 182 17.24 -1.69 -6.53
CA ARG A 182 17.78 -2.97 -7.03
C ARG A 182 17.19 -3.40 -8.37
N CYS A 183 16.16 -2.70 -8.86
CA CYS A 183 15.54 -3.02 -10.14
C CYS A 183 16.53 -2.77 -11.28
N SER A 184 16.55 -3.68 -12.26
CA SER A 184 17.39 -3.49 -13.44
C SER A 184 17.02 -2.19 -14.18
N PRO A 185 17.99 -1.45 -14.71
CA PRO A 185 17.72 -0.25 -15.50
C PRO A 185 16.75 -0.54 -16.65
N LEU A 186 15.79 0.36 -16.83
CA LEU A 186 14.85 0.29 -17.95
C LEU A 186 15.50 0.80 -19.23
N ILE A 187 15.05 0.28 -20.38
CA ILE A 187 15.59 0.66 -21.69
C ILE A 187 14.56 1.55 -22.38
N ASN A 188 14.97 2.73 -22.82
CA ASN A 188 14.13 3.67 -23.57
C ASN A 188 12.77 3.89 -22.89
N GLY A 189 12.82 4.18 -21.60
CA GLY A 189 11.68 4.38 -20.72
C GLY A 189 12.13 4.47 -19.26
N GLN A 190 11.17 4.63 -18.36
CA GLN A 190 11.37 4.85 -16.94
C GLN A 190 10.23 4.25 -16.12
N TYR A 191 10.37 4.25 -14.79
CA TYR A 191 9.25 4.01 -13.90
C TYR A 191 9.14 5.15 -12.88
N LEU A 192 7.91 5.50 -12.54
CA LEU A 192 7.60 6.54 -11.57
C LEU A 192 6.80 5.91 -10.44
N LEU A 193 7.21 6.20 -9.20
CA LEU A 193 6.60 5.66 -7.99
C LEU A 193 5.74 6.74 -7.32
N TYR A 194 4.49 6.41 -7.03
CA TYR A 194 3.61 7.22 -6.21
C TYR A 194 2.87 6.35 -5.20
N VAL A 195 3.42 6.26 -3.99
CA VAL A 195 2.91 5.37 -2.94
C VAL A 195 2.76 3.94 -3.50
N ASP A 196 1.55 3.42 -3.69
CA ASP A 196 1.26 2.07 -4.21
C ASP A 196 1.06 2.00 -5.72
N ASP A 197 1.01 3.12 -6.42
CA ASP A 197 0.89 3.19 -7.88
C ASP A 197 2.26 3.34 -8.55
N ILE A 198 2.49 2.53 -9.59
CA ILE A 198 3.71 2.54 -10.40
C ILE A 198 3.33 2.77 -11.86
N LEU A 199 3.78 3.90 -12.42
CA LEU A 199 3.77 4.12 -13.87
C LEU A 199 5.05 3.56 -14.47
N ILE A 200 4.95 2.84 -15.58
CA ILE A 200 6.07 2.29 -16.33
C ILE A 200 5.94 2.74 -17.77
N THR A 201 7.00 3.26 -18.35
CA THR A 201 6.98 3.84 -19.69
C THR A 201 7.87 3.09 -20.68
N GLY A 202 7.60 3.29 -21.96
CA GLY A 202 8.48 2.92 -23.05
C GLY A 202 8.26 3.80 -24.28
N HIS A 203 9.32 4.04 -25.03
CA HIS A 203 9.23 4.83 -26.26
C HIS A 203 8.46 4.12 -27.37
N THR A 204 8.45 2.79 -27.35
CA THR A 204 7.68 1.93 -28.26
C THR A 204 6.92 0.88 -27.48
N LYS A 205 5.92 0.24 -28.09
CA LYS A 205 5.18 -0.86 -27.47
C LYS A 205 6.12 -1.97 -26.99
N HIS A 206 7.11 -2.32 -27.80
CA HIS A 206 8.10 -3.33 -27.45
C HIS A 206 8.87 -2.98 -26.17
N TYR A 207 9.34 -1.73 -26.04
CA TYR A 207 10.01 -1.27 -24.82
C TYR A 207 9.05 -1.20 -23.64
N GLY A 208 7.81 -0.75 -23.84
CA GLY A 208 6.78 -0.72 -22.80
C GLY A 208 6.48 -2.10 -22.22
N GLU A 209 6.28 -3.12 -23.07
CA GLU A 209 6.05 -4.51 -22.64
C GLU A 209 7.27 -5.08 -21.91
N ARG A 210 8.48 -4.87 -22.45
CA ARG A 210 9.74 -5.33 -21.84
C ARG A 210 10.00 -4.69 -20.47
N ASN A 211 9.86 -3.38 -20.37
CA ASN A 211 10.06 -2.63 -19.13
C ASN A 211 9.01 -3.06 -18.08
N THR A 212 7.76 -3.25 -18.50
CA THR A 212 6.69 -3.75 -17.63
C THR A 212 7.01 -5.14 -17.06
N LEU A 213 7.49 -6.06 -17.90
CA LEU A 213 7.93 -7.38 -17.43
C LEU A 213 9.12 -7.30 -16.48
N THR A 214 10.07 -6.39 -16.73
CA THR A 214 11.25 -6.18 -15.88
C THR A 214 10.81 -5.75 -14.48
N VAL A 215 9.95 -4.74 -14.38
CA VAL A 215 9.42 -4.26 -13.10
C VAL A 215 8.58 -5.32 -12.40
N LEU A 216 7.67 -6.01 -13.10
CA LEU A 216 6.82 -7.03 -12.47
C LEU A 216 7.62 -8.23 -11.95
N ARG A 217 8.69 -8.64 -12.65
CA ARG A 217 9.61 -9.68 -12.15
C ARG A 217 10.38 -9.21 -10.92
N HIS A 218 10.83 -7.95 -10.93
CA HIS A 218 11.48 -7.34 -9.77
C HIS A 218 10.55 -7.32 -8.56
N LEU A 219 9.33 -6.81 -8.72
CA LEU A 219 8.31 -6.78 -7.66
C LEU A 219 8.04 -8.18 -7.09
N TYR A 220 7.92 -9.20 -7.94
CA TYR A 220 7.78 -10.58 -7.48
C TYR A 220 8.99 -11.05 -6.68
N ALA A 221 10.20 -10.82 -7.20
CA ALA A 221 11.45 -11.24 -6.56
C ALA A 221 11.64 -10.57 -5.20
N GLU A 222 11.18 -9.33 -5.04
CA GLU A 222 11.26 -8.53 -3.82
C GLU A 222 10.09 -8.75 -2.84
N GLY A 223 9.17 -9.66 -3.16
CA GLY A 223 8.08 -10.07 -2.27
C GLY A 223 6.86 -9.15 -2.28
N HIS A 224 6.72 -8.28 -3.28
CA HIS A 224 5.53 -7.45 -3.46
C HIS A 224 4.37 -8.25 -4.05
N LYS A 225 3.15 -7.73 -3.82
CA LYS A 225 1.91 -8.26 -4.41
C LYS A 225 1.24 -7.20 -5.26
N VAL A 226 0.65 -7.61 -6.39
CA VAL A 226 0.05 -6.72 -7.37
C VAL A 226 -1.44 -7.05 -7.59
N PHE A 227 -2.29 -6.02 -7.71
CA PHE A 227 -3.67 -6.20 -8.15
C PHE A 227 -3.73 -6.42 -9.67
N LYS A 228 -3.70 -7.69 -10.10
CA LYS A 228 -3.71 -8.05 -11.53
C LYS A 228 -4.86 -7.40 -12.33
N THR A 229 -6.05 -7.28 -11.72
CA THR A 229 -7.24 -6.72 -12.36
C THR A 229 -7.20 -5.19 -12.51
N ARG A 230 -6.28 -4.51 -11.83
CA ARG A 230 -6.09 -3.05 -11.91
C ARG A 230 -4.95 -2.63 -12.83
N ILE A 231 -4.26 -3.59 -13.44
CA ILE A 231 -3.16 -3.28 -14.35
C ILE A 231 -3.74 -2.71 -15.64
N GLN A 232 -3.29 -1.51 -16.00
CA GLN A 232 -3.43 -0.98 -17.35
C GLN A 232 -2.16 -1.36 -18.09
N LEU A 233 -2.25 -2.27 -19.06
CA LEU A 233 -1.07 -2.95 -19.62
C LEU A 233 -0.68 -2.38 -20.98
N CYS A 234 0.48 -1.71 -21.02
CA CYS A 234 1.18 -1.24 -22.23
C CYS A 234 0.22 -0.62 -23.25
N GLN A 235 -0.46 0.44 -22.85
CA GLN A 235 -1.41 1.19 -23.66
C GLN A 235 -0.82 2.55 -24.07
N PRO A 236 -1.22 3.12 -25.21
CA PRO A 236 -0.83 4.47 -25.59
C PRO A 236 -1.55 5.55 -24.78
N GLU A 237 -2.57 5.16 -24.00
CA GLU A 237 -3.33 6.01 -23.09
C GLU A 237 -3.65 5.25 -21.81
N VAL A 238 -3.46 5.86 -20.64
CA VAL A 238 -3.75 5.29 -19.32
C VAL A 238 -4.27 6.35 -18.35
N VAL A 239 -5.03 5.95 -17.33
CA VAL A 239 -5.37 6.80 -16.19
C VAL A 239 -4.34 6.59 -15.07
N TYR A 240 -3.64 7.64 -14.66
CA TYR A 240 -2.66 7.62 -13.58
C TYR A 240 -2.82 8.85 -12.69
N LEU A 241 -2.98 8.63 -11.37
CA LEU A 241 -3.19 9.69 -10.37
C LEU A 241 -4.36 10.64 -10.68
N GLY A 242 -5.42 10.13 -11.30
CA GLY A 242 -6.58 10.94 -11.70
C GLY A 242 -6.39 11.72 -13.00
N HIS A 243 -5.28 11.51 -13.72
CA HIS A 243 -5.02 12.13 -15.01
C HIS A 243 -5.01 11.10 -16.14
N ILE A 244 -5.57 11.46 -17.29
CA ILE A 244 -5.38 10.72 -18.53
C ILE A 244 -4.01 11.10 -19.09
N LEU A 245 -3.14 10.10 -19.23
CA LEU A 245 -1.83 10.23 -19.88
C LEU A 245 -1.92 9.62 -21.26
N SER A 246 -1.62 10.40 -22.30
CA SER A 246 -1.60 9.90 -23.68
C SER A 246 -0.24 10.09 -24.33
N GLN A 247 0.03 9.28 -25.35
CA GLN A 247 1.22 9.39 -26.20
C GLN A 247 1.37 10.78 -26.87
N ASN A 248 0.30 11.57 -26.93
CA ASN A 248 0.31 12.92 -27.49
C ASN A 248 0.68 14.00 -26.46
N GLY A 249 0.94 13.63 -25.19
CA GLY A 249 1.30 14.55 -24.11
C GLY A 249 0.10 15.27 -23.48
N HIS A 250 -1.11 14.74 -23.66
CA HIS A 250 -2.32 15.30 -23.04
C HIS A 250 -2.38 14.88 -21.57
N PHE A 251 -2.65 15.85 -20.69
CA PHE A 251 -2.92 15.65 -19.26
C PHE A 251 -4.31 16.21 -18.96
N GLU A 252 -5.36 15.40 -19.15
CA GLU A 252 -6.72 15.80 -18.80
C GLU A 252 -7.12 15.17 -17.46
N TYR A 253 -7.92 15.88 -16.66
CA TYR A 253 -8.49 15.28 -15.44
C TYR A 253 -9.47 14.18 -15.83
N SER A 254 -9.30 13.00 -15.25
CA SER A 254 -10.25 11.92 -15.37
C SER A 254 -11.48 12.25 -14.51
N SER A 255 -12.66 12.29 -15.12
CA SER A 255 -13.94 12.61 -14.47
C SER A 255 -14.59 11.42 -13.74
N THR A 256 -13.85 10.32 -13.56
CA THR A 256 -14.34 9.07 -12.93
C THR A 256 -14.05 8.98 -11.46
#